data_AF-A0A2N1D3Q4-F1
#
_entry.id   AF-A0A2N1D3Q4-F1
#
_cell.length_a   1.000
_cell.length_b   1.000
_cell.length_c   1.000
_cell.angle_alpha   90.00
_cell.angle_beta   90.00
_cell.angle_gamma   90.00
#
_symmetry.space_group_name_H-M   'P 1'
#
loop_
_entity.id
_entity.type
_entity.pdbx_description
1 polymer ?
#
loop_
_entity_poly.entity_id
_entity_poly.type
_entity_poly.pdbx_seq_one_letter_code
_entity_poly.pdbx_strand_id
1 'polypeptide(L)'
;MLERQQLAFKNVERSSLGQIILLLALGISGAFLGGESIADFASVAIEEMGLSGIVAAMILAGFAGMSEYVILWTSHRKKEYGIALANAFGGIAQLLFLIVPFTFLAIAYYQAFVNPTQPDLPILFSVPNILLLIFLFPTLHTLASLLENDHTMDILDTTIMVALVGLLLILLVAYGTAPG
;
A
#
# COMPACT_ATOMS: atom_id res chain seq x y z
N MET A 1 -5.63 -4.71 -33.46
CA MET A 1 -6.24 -4.70 -32.10
C MET A 1 -6.77 -6.08 -31.69
N LEU A 2 -7.57 -6.76 -32.52
CA LEU A 2 -8.12 -8.10 -32.24
C LEU A 2 -7.05 -9.17 -31.92
N GLU A 3 -5.95 -9.20 -32.67
CA GLU A 3 -4.86 -10.16 -32.47
C GLU A 3 -4.16 -10.03 -31.11
N ARG A 4 -3.97 -8.80 -30.62
CA ARG A 4 -3.38 -8.53 -29.29
C ARG A 4 -4.31 -8.96 -28.16
N GLN A 5 -5.63 -8.78 -28.32
CA GLN A 5 -6.61 -9.26 -27.34
C GLN A 5 -6.64 -10.80 -27.29
N GLN A 6 -6.59 -11.47 -28.43
CA GLN A 6 -6.60 -12.94 -28.47
C GLN A 6 -5.34 -13.56 -27.85
N LEU A 7 -4.17 -12.92 -27.98
CA LEU A 7 -2.95 -13.34 -27.30
C LEU A 7 -3.03 -13.13 -25.77
N ALA A 8 -3.65 -12.04 -25.31
CA ALA A 8 -3.80 -11.74 -23.88
C ALA A 8 -4.72 -12.72 -23.13
N PHE A 9 -5.74 -13.27 -23.81
CA PHE A 9 -6.71 -14.20 -23.19
C PHE A 9 -6.47 -15.68 -23.50
N LYS A 10 -5.36 -16.03 -24.16
CA LYS A 10 -5.08 -17.39 -24.63
C LYS A 10 -5.05 -18.45 -23.50
N ASN A 11 -4.74 -18.04 -22.27
CA ASN A 11 -4.64 -18.91 -21.09
C ASN A 11 -5.66 -18.58 -19.99
N VAL A 12 -6.68 -17.77 -20.28
CA VAL A 12 -7.68 -17.37 -19.27
C VAL A 12 -8.88 -18.30 -19.38
N GLU A 13 -8.98 -19.28 -18.48
CA GLU A 13 -10.20 -20.05 -18.32
C GLU A 13 -11.35 -19.11 -17.97
N ARG A 14 -12.47 -19.23 -18.70
CA ARG A 14 -13.65 -18.42 -18.45
C ARG A 14 -14.25 -18.82 -17.12
N SER A 15 -13.99 -18.02 -16.09
CA SER A 15 -14.68 -18.15 -14.81
C SER A 15 -16.17 -17.87 -14.99
N SER A 16 -17.01 -18.70 -14.38
CA SER A 16 -18.45 -18.45 -14.37
C SER A 16 -18.75 -17.19 -13.56
N LEU A 17 -19.81 -16.45 -13.93
CA LEU A 17 -20.23 -15.26 -13.21
C LEU A 17 -20.52 -15.56 -11.72
N GLY A 18 -21.05 -16.76 -11.42
CA GLY A 18 -21.26 -17.22 -10.04
C GLY A 18 -19.96 -17.36 -9.25
N GLN A 19 -18.88 -17.88 -9.86
CA GLN A 19 -17.57 -17.94 -9.22
C GLN A 19 -17.01 -16.53 -8.96
N ILE A 20 -17.17 -15.59 -9.90
CA ILE A 20 -16.71 -14.21 -9.74
C ILE A 20 -17.43 -13.55 -8.55
N ILE A 21 -18.75 -13.68 -8.47
CA ILE A 21 -19.53 -13.14 -7.34
C ILE A 21 -19.13 -13.79 -6.02
N LEU A 22 -18.93 -15.11 -6.00
CA LEU A 22 -18.50 -15.82 -4.81
C LEU A 22 -17.13 -15.32 -4.32
N LEU A 23 -16.15 -15.21 -5.23
CA LEU A 23 -14.83 -14.69 -4.90
C LEU A 23 -14.88 -13.25 -4.41
N LEU A 24 -15.73 -12.41 -5.02
CA LEU A 24 -15.95 -11.04 -4.55
C LEU A 24 -16.52 -11.01 -3.13
N ALA A 25 -17.56 -11.81 -2.86
CA ALA A 25 -18.19 -11.87 -1.54
C ALA A 25 -17.20 -12.37 -0.47
N LEU A 26 -16.41 -13.40 -0.79
CA LEU A 26 -15.35 -13.90 0.08
C LEU A 26 -14.27 -12.83 0.31
N GLY A 27 -13.87 -12.10 -0.73
CA GLY A 27 -12.91 -11.01 -0.63
C GLY A 27 -13.39 -9.88 0.27
N ILE A 28 -14.64 -9.42 0.11
CA ILE A 28 -15.24 -8.40 0.98
C ILE A 28 -15.30 -8.89 2.43
N SER A 29 -15.75 -10.13 2.64
CA SER A 29 -15.87 -10.69 3.99
C SER A 29 -14.51 -10.83 4.66
N GLY A 30 -13.51 -11.34 3.93
CA GLY A 30 -12.13 -11.45 4.40
C GLY A 30 -11.50 -10.10 4.69
N ALA A 31 -11.76 -9.08 3.87
CA ALA A 31 -11.27 -7.72 4.12
C ALA A 31 -11.88 -7.10 5.38
N PHE A 32 -13.16 -7.34 5.65
CA PHE A 32 -13.82 -6.85 6.86
C PHE A 32 -13.25 -7.51 8.12
N LEU A 33 -13.20 -8.84 8.15
CA LEU A 33 -12.63 -9.61 9.28
C LEU A 33 -11.14 -9.32 9.49
N GLY A 34 -10.39 -9.20 8.39
CA GLY A 34 -8.97 -8.85 8.42
C GLY A 34 -8.75 -7.43 8.94
N GLY A 35 -9.61 -6.48 8.57
CA GLY A 35 -9.55 -5.10 9.07
C GLY A 35 -9.74 -5.01 10.58
N GLU A 36 -10.72 -5.72 11.12
CA GLU A 36 -10.95 -5.83 12.58
C GLU A 36 -9.74 -6.45 13.28
N SER A 37 -9.23 -7.56 12.75
CA SER A 37 -8.05 -8.24 13.33
C SER A 37 -6.78 -7.38 13.31
N ILE A 38 -6.59 -6.58 12.26
CA ILE A 38 -5.47 -5.63 12.13
C ILE A 38 -5.60 -4.48 13.15
N ALA A 39 -6.81 -3.98 13.39
CA ALA A 39 -7.05 -2.95 14.38
C ALA A 39 -6.75 -3.47 15.81
N ASP A 40 -7.23 -4.67 16.13
CA ASP A 40 -6.93 -5.32 17.42
C ASP A 40 -5.42 -5.55 17.60
N PHE A 41 -4.74 -6.02 16.56
CA PHE A 41 -3.29 -6.16 16.58
C PHE A 41 -2.58 -4.83 16.84
N ALA A 42 -3.05 -3.72 16.24
CA ALA A 42 -2.47 -2.40 16.46
C ALA A 42 -2.57 -1.99 17.94
N SER A 43 -3.73 -2.20 18.55
CA SER A 43 -3.94 -1.93 19.98
C SER A 43 -3.04 -2.78 20.86
N VAL A 44 -2.98 -4.10 20.66
CA VAL A 44 -2.12 -5.01 21.44
C VAL A 44 -0.64 -4.65 21.27
N ALA A 45 -0.20 -4.36 20.05
CA ALA A 45 1.18 -4.00 19.75
C ALA A 45 1.61 -2.72 20.48
N ILE A 46 0.74 -1.71 20.56
CA ILE A 46 1.07 -0.42 21.18
C ILE A 46 0.91 -0.49 22.70
N GLU A 47 -0.22 -1.01 23.19
CA GLU A 47 -0.59 -0.95 24.61
C GLU A 47 0.06 -2.06 25.44
N GLU A 48 0.11 -3.30 24.94
CA GLU A 48 0.63 -4.45 25.69
C GLU A 48 2.11 -4.71 25.42
N MET A 49 2.52 -4.63 24.15
CA MET A 49 3.91 -4.90 23.74
C MET A 49 4.81 -3.65 23.84
N GLY A 50 4.22 -2.46 24.04
CA GLY A 50 4.96 -1.20 24.16
C GLY A 50 5.67 -0.79 22.87
N LEU A 51 5.23 -1.27 21.70
CA LEU A 51 5.78 -0.83 20.42
C LEU A 51 5.35 0.62 20.14
N SER A 52 6.24 1.40 19.52
CA SER A 52 5.83 2.73 19.06
C SER A 52 4.78 2.59 17.95
N GLY A 53 3.85 3.56 17.87
CA GLY A 53 2.80 3.55 16.83
C GLY A 53 3.37 3.47 15.41
N ILE A 54 4.55 4.06 15.17
CA ILE A 54 5.24 3.95 13.88
C ILE A 54 5.79 2.54 13.62
N VAL A 55 6.36 1.87 14.63
CA VAL A 55 6.82 0.48 14.46
C VAL A 55 5.63 -0.44 14.22
N ALA A 56 4.53 -0.27 14.95
CA ALA A 56 3.29 -1.00 14.70
C ALA A 56 2.77 -0.74 13.28
N ALA A 57 2.72 0.51 12.84
CA ALA A 57 2.30 0.88 11.48
C ALA A 57 3.19 0.29 10.38
N MET A 58 4.51 0.21 10.59
CA MET A 58 5.43 -0.45 9.63
C MET A 58 5.16 -1.94 9.51
N ILE A 59 4.90 -2.63 10.62
CA ILE A 59 4.55 -4.06 10.62
C ILE A 59 3.23 -4.25 9.85
N LEU A 60 2.23 -3.42 10.14
CA LEU A 60 0.94 -3.45 9.46
C LEU A 60 1.05 -3.16 7.96
N ALA A 61 1.88 -2.18 7.56
CA ALA A 61 2.16 -1.89 6.16
C ALA A 61 2.82 -3.10 5.46
N GLY A 62 3.68 -3.83 6.17
CA GLY A 62 4.25 -5.09 5.71
C GLY A 62 3.17 -6.13 5.39
N PHE A 63 2.19 -6.32 6.29
CA PHE A 63 1.07 -7.25 6.06
C PHE A 63 0.14 -6.78 4.93
N ALA A 64 -0.14 -5.48 4.85
CA ALA A 64 -1.00 -4.91 3.83
C ALA A 64 -0.43 -5.09 2.41
N GLY A 65 0.90 -5.06 2.24
CA GLY A 65 1.58 -5.22 0.95
C GLY A 65 1.90 -6.67 0.55
N MET A 66 1.45 -7.68 1.31
CA MET A 66 1.85 -9.08 1.10
C MET A 66 1.46 -9.60 -0.29
N SER A 67 0.28 -9.24 -0.80
CA SER A 67 -0.16 -9.62 -2.15
C SER A 67 0.77 -9.07 -3.23
N GLU A 68 1.17 -7.82 -3.08
CA GLU A 68 2.01 -7.08 -4.01
C GLU A 68 3.41 -7.71 -4.04
N TYR A 69 3.95 -8.08 -2.88
CA TYR A 69 5.24 -8.79 -2.79
C TYR A 69 5.20 -10.14 -3.50
N VAL A 70 4.12 -10.90 -3.35
CA VAL A 70 3.97 -12.21 -4.04
C VAL A 70 3.86 -12.01 -5.55
N ILE A 71 3.11 -11.02 -6.03
CA ILE A 71 2.99 -10.71 -7.46
C ILE A 71 4.33 -10.23 -8.04
N LEU A 72 5.03 -9.35 -7.34
CA LEU A 72 6.36 -8.87 -7.71
C LEU A 72 7.35 -10.03 -7.82
N TRP A 73 7.41 -10.89 -6.80
CA TRP A 73 8.30 -12.04 -6.77
C TRP A 73 8.03 -13.01 -7.93
N THR A 74 6.77 -13.37 -8.14
CA THR A 74 6.38 -14.31 -9.20
C THR A 74 6.63 -13.75 -10.60
N SER A 75 6.33 -12.47 -10.83
CA SER A 75 6.60 -11.78 -12.10
C SER A 75 8.11 -11.66 -12.37
N HIS A 76 8.90 -11.34 -11.33
CA HIS A 76 10.36 -11.27 -11.44
C HIS A 76 10.95 -12.65 -11.80
N ARG A 77 10.49 -13.73 -11.16
CA ARG A 77 10.92 -15.11 -11.48
C ARG A 77 10.60 -15.51 -12.92
N LYS A 78 9.52 -14.97 -13.49
CA LYS A 78 9.13 -15.16 -14.90
C LYS A 78 9.84 -14.22 -15.88
N LYS A 79 10.72 -13.33 -15.39
CA LYS A 79 11.38 -12.26 -16.17
C LYS A 79 10.39 -11.27 -16.80
N GLU A 80 9.19 -11.15 -16.21
CA GLU A 80 8.14 -10.24 -16.64
C GLU A 80 8.28 -8.90 -15.91
N TYR A 81 9.42 -8.22 -16.10
CA TYR A 81 9.78 -7.02 -15.34
C TYR A 81 8.82 -5.85 -15.55
N GLY A 82 8.27 -5.69 -16.77
CA GLY A 82 7.24 -4.69 -17.04
C GLY A 82 5.95 -4.92 -16.25
N ILE A 83 5.54 -6.19 -16.06
CA ILE A 83 4.37 -6.55 -15.25
C ILE A 83 4.65 -6.27 -13.77
N ALA A 84 5.84 -6.64 -13.29
CA ALA A 84 6.29 -6.38 -11.94
C ALA A 84 6.26 -4.87 -11.63
N LEU A 85 6.81 -4.05 -12.54
CA LEU A 85 6.87 -2.59 -12.40
C LEU A 85 5.48 -1.95 -12.47
N ALA A 86 4.65 -2.36 -13.44
CA ALA A 86 3.28 -1.85 -13.58
C ALA A 86 2.42 -2.17 -12.35
N ASN A 87 2.59 -3.35 -11.75
CA ASN A 87 1.90 -3.71 -10.50
C ASN A 87 2.34 -2.82 -9.34
N ALA A 88 3.64 -2.62 -9.15
CA ALA A 88 4.15 -1.75 -8.08
C ALA A 88 3.71 -0.29 -8.26
N PHE A 89 3.82 0.25 -9.47
CA PHE A 89 3.36 1.60 -9.78
C PHE A 89 1.86 1.76 -9.58
N GLY A 90 1.06 0.82 -10.10
CA GLY A 90 -0.39 0.80 -9.93
C GLY A 90 -0.81 0.75 -8.47
N GLY A 91 -0.17 -0.09 -7.66
CA GLY A 91 -0.44 -0.20 -6.23
C GLY A 91 -0.17 1.10 -5.47
N ILE A 92 0.98 1.74 -5.71
CA ILE A 92 1.32 3.01 -5.05
C ILE A 92 0.39 4.14 -5.51
N ALA A 93 0.10 4.22 -6.81
CA ALA A 93 -0.84 5.22 -7.35
C ALA A 93 -2.25 5.02 -6.77
N GLN A 94 -2.73 3.79 -6.66
CA GLN A 94 -4.01 3.46 -6.04
C GLN A 94 -4.04 3.86 -4.56
N LEU A 95 -2.97 3.59 -3.81
CA LEU A 95 -2.87 4.02 -2.41
C LEU A 95 -3.04 5.54 -2.28
N LEU A 96 -2.32 6.30 -3.11
CA LEU A 96 -2.33 7.76 -3.04
C LEU A 96 -3.63 8.40 -3.54
N PHE A 97 -4.13 7.97 -4.70
CA PHE A 97 -5.20 8.67 -5.40
C PHE A 97 -6.59 8.09 -5.14
N LEU A 98 -6.68 6.89 -4.56
CA LEU A 98 -7.95 6.24 -4.25
C LEU A 98 -8.10 5.97 -2.75
N ILE A 99 -7.17 5.21 -2.16
CA ILE A 99 -7.32 4.74 -0.77
C ILE A 99 -7.23 5.90 0.22
N VAL A 100 -6.17 6.71 0.18
CA VAL A 100 -6.00 7.85 1.11
C VAL A 100 -7.17 8.84 1.05
N PRO A 101 -7.62 9.32 -0.13
CA PRO A 101 -8.78 10.21 -0.23
C PRO A 101 -10.07 9.56 0.29
N PHE A 102 -10.30 8.29 -0.02
CA PHE A 102 -11.49 7.57 0.46
C PHE A 102 -11.47 7.41 1.98
N THR A 103 -10.30 7.14 2.57
CA THR A 103 -10.12 7.09 4.04
C THR A 103 -10.42 8.45 4.67
N PHE A 104 -9.97 9.56 4.09
CA PHE A 104 -10.31 10.90 4.61
C PHE A 104 -11.81 11.21 4.51
N LEU A 105 -12.49 10.78 3.43
CA LEU A 105 -13.94 10.90 3.32
C LEU A 105 -14.66 10.06 4.38
N ALA A 106 -14.19 8.84 4.65
CA ALA A 106 -14.75 7.97 5.68
C ALA A 106 -14.57 8.58 7.08
N ILE A 107 -13.40 9.14 7.38
CA ILE A 107 -13.13 9.88 8.62
C ILE A 107 -14.08 11.08 8.74
N ALA A 108 -14.21 11.89 7.69
CA ALA A 108 -15.09 13.05 7.69
C ALA A 108 -16.56 12.67 7.93
N TYR A 109 -17.04 11.59 7.29
CA TYR A 109 -18.38 11.06 7.52
C TYR A 109 -18.56 10.58 8.98
N TYR A 110 -17.60 9.82 9.50
CA TYR A 110 -17.65 9.28 10.86
C TYR A 110 -17.70 10.41 11.90
N GLN A 111 -16.89 11.45 11.73
CA GLN A 111 -16.89 12.61 12.63
C GLN A 111 -18.15 13.47 12.49
N ALA A 112 -18.70 13.62 11.28
CA ALA A 112 -19.90 14.43 11.07
C ALA A 112 -21.18 13.77 11.62
N PHE A 113 -21.29 12.44 11.53
CA PHE A 113 -22.56 11.75 11.75
C PHE A 113 -22.56 10.66 12.83
N VAL A 114 -21.40 10.12 13.20
CA VAL A 114 -21.34 8.94 14.10
C VAL A 114 -20.76 9.31 15.47
N ASN A 115 -19.55 9.89 15.51
CA ASN A 115 -18.90 10.31 16.75
C ASN A 115 -18.10 11.61 16.54
N PRO A 116 -18.72 12.78 16.76
CA PRO A 116 -18.07 14.07 16.56
C PRO A 116 -16.94 14.39 17.53
N THR A 117 -16.85 13.70 18.66
CA THR A 117 -15.91 14.01 19.74
C THR A 117 -14.75 13.02 19.83
N GLN A 118 -14.51 12.21 18.79
CA GLN A 118 -13.41 11.24 18.80
C GLN A 118 -12.05 11.98 18.89
N PRO A 119 -11.23 11.74 19.92
CA PRO A 119 -10.00 12.51 20.16
C PRO A 119 -8.90 12.25 19.14
N ASP A 120 -8.87 11.08 18.50
CA ASP A 120 -7.82 10.69 17.56
C ASP A 120 -8.06 11.17 16.12
N LEU A 121 -9.21 11.80 15.87
CA LEU A 121 -9.61 12.30 14.55
C LEU A 121 -9.96 13.80 14.63
N PRO A 122 -9.72 14.59 13.56
CA PRO A 122 -9.08 14.20 12.30
C PRO A 122 -7.58 13.96 12.48
N ILE A 123 -6.98 13.24 11.53
CA ILE A 123 -5.54 12.94 11.54
C ILE A 123 -4.75 14.26 11.58
N LEU A 124 -4.04 14.49 12.68
CA LEU A 124 -3.22 15.70 12.87
C LEU A 124 -1.94 15.64 12.02
N PHE A 125 -1.43 16.81 11.65
CA PHE A 125 -0.12 16.94 11.03
C PHE A 125 0.98 16.64 12.05
N SER A 126 1.44 15.38 12.06
CA SER A 126 2.59 14.94 12.82
C SER A 126 3.84 14.92 11.95
N VAL A 127 5.03 14.97 12.58
CA VAL A 127 6.32 14.85 11.86
C VAL A 127 6.37 13.59 10.99
N PRO A 128 5.95 12.39 11.46
CA PRO A 128 5.89 11.20 10.61
C PRO A 128 4.99 11.36 9.38
N ASN A 129 3.79 11.95 9.54
CA ASN A 129 2.85 12.15 8.44
C ASN A 129 3.44 13.10 7.38
N ILE A 130 4.12 14.16 7.82
CA ILE A 130 4.81 15.10 6.93
C ILE A 130 5.97 14.42 6.20
N LEU A 131 6.79 13.62 6.90
CA LEU A 131 7.90 12.87 6.30
C LEU A 131 7.41 11.88 5.25
N LEU A 132 6.34 11.14 5.53
CA LEU A 132 5.69 10.24 4.57
C LEU A 132 5.25 11.00 3.31
N LEU A 133 4.61 12.15 3.45
CA LEU A 133 4.17 12.97 2.32
C LEU A 133 5.34 13.55 1.50
N ILE A 134 6.40 14.01 2.17
CA ILE A 134 7.58 14.57 1.49
C ILE A 134 8.30 13.48 0.68
N PHE A 135 8.49 12.29 1.26
CA PHE A 135 9.21 11.20 0.60
C PHE A 135 8.36 10.46 -0.45
N LEU A 136 7.04 10.63 -0.43
CA LEU A 136 6.16 10.08 -1.46
C LEU A 136 6.48 10.63 -2.85
N PHE A 137 6.78 11.93 -2.97
CA PHE A 137 7.11 12.57 -4.24
C PHE A 137 8.37 11.97 -4.91
N PRO A 138 9.56 11.92 -4.27
CA PRO A 138 10.74 11.33 -4.90
C PRO A 138 10.57 9.84 -5.21
N THR A 139 9.84 9.09 -4.39
CA THR A 139 9.51 7.68 -4.68
C THR A 139 8.67 7.56 -5.96
N LEU A 140 7.58 8.32 -6.07
CA LEU A 140 6.73 8.32 -7.26
C LEU A 140 7.46 8.81 -8.51
N HIS A 141 8.27 9.87 -8.38
CA HIS A 141 9.06 10.39 -9.48
C HIS A 141 10.04 9.35 -10.03
N THR A 142 10.73 8.63 -9.13
CA THR A 142 11.65 7.56 -9.51
C THR A 142 10.91 6.42 -10.22
N LEU A 143 9.79 5.97 -9.66
CA LEU A 143 8.95 4.94 -10.28
C LEU A 143 8.35 5.35 -11.63
N ALA A 144 7.92 6.61 -11.78
CA ALA A 144 7.38 7.14 -13.04
C ALA A 144 8.47 7.23 -14.11
N SER A 145 9.64 7.77 -13.76
CA SER A 145 10.82 7.76 -14.63
C SER A 145 11.21 6.33 -15.02
N LEU A 146 11.04 5.38 -14.09
CA LEU A 146 11.32 3.99 -14.38
C LEU A 146 10.36 3.36 -15.40
N LEU A 147 9.12 3.84 -15.43
CA LEU A 147 8.06 3.32 -16.29
C LEU A 147 8.10 3.97 -17.69
N GLU A 148 8.50 5.23 -17.78
CA GLU A 148 8.57 6.00 -19.03
C GLU A 148 9.73 5.58 -19.94
N ASN A 149 10.83 5.12 -19.36
CA ASN A 149 12.05 4.77 -20.10
C ASN A 149 12.14 3.27 -20.51
N ASP A 150 11.03 2.51 -20.45
CA ASP A 150 10.86 1.13 -20.97
C ASP A 150 11.88 0.08 -20.44
N HIS A 151 12.19 0.19 -19.14
CA HIS A 151 13.49 -0.18 -18.55
C HIS A 151 13.89 -1.64 -18.38
N THR A 152 15.20 -1.83 -18.55
CA THR A 152 16.04 -2.58 -17.61
C THR A 152 16.41 -1.69 -16.42
N MET A 153 16.05 -2.05 -15.17
CA MET A 153 16.52 -1.32 -13.98
C MET A 153 18.05 -1.26 -13.94
N ASP A 154 18.63 -0.07 -13.83
CA ASP A 154 20.05 0.07 -13.56
C ASP A 154 20.32 -0.09 -12.04
N ILE A 155 21.56 -0.44 -11.71
CA ILE A 155 22.04 -0.56 -10.33
C ILE A 155 21.91 0.79 -9.62
N LEU A 156 22.06 1.90 -10.34
CA LEU A 156 21.90 3.24 -9.79
C LEU A 156 20.47 3.51 -9.31
N ASP A 157 19.46 3.22 -10.12
CA ASP A 157 18.05 3.43 -9.75
C ASP A 157 17.64 2.58 -8.55
N THR A 158 18.13 1.33 -8.52
CA THR A 158 17.94 0.42 -7.37
C THR A 158 18.57 1.01 -6.11
N THR A 159 19.79 1.54 -6.23
CA THR A 159 20.51 2.14 -5.10
C THR A 159 19.77 3.37 -4.57
N ILE A 160 19.27 4.23 -5.47
CA ILE A 160 18.48 5.42 -5.10
C ILE A 160 17.20 5.02 -4.37
N MET A 161 16.44 4.05 -4.91
CA MET A 161 15.21 3.54 -4.29
C MET A 161 15.46 2.97 -2.89
N VAL A 162 16.47 2.11 -2.74
CA VAL A 162 16.83 1.51 -1.46
C VAL A 162 17.29 2.58 -0.46
N ALA A 163 18.10 3.55 -0.90
CA ALA A 163 18.55 4.63 -0.04
C ALA A 163 17.39 5.54 0.40
N LEU A 164 16.47 5.89 -0.50
CA LEU A 164 15.29 6.71 -0.19
C LEU A 164 14.37 6.02 0.81
N VAL A 165 14.02 4.74 0.56
CA VAL A 165 13.17 3.97 1.47
C VAL A 165 13.86 3.73 2.80
N GLY A 166 15.15 3.34 2.80
CA GLY A 166 15.92 3.14 4.02
C GLY A 166 16.03 4.40 4.87
N LEU A 167 16.30 5.55 4.24
CA LEU A 167 16.34 6.83 4.93
C LEU A 167 14.98 7.20 5.54
N LEU A 168 13.89 7.02 4.78
CA LEU A 168 12.54 7.25 5.28
C LEU A 168 12.25 6.38 6.51
N LEU A 169 12.55 5.07 6.46
CA LEU A 169 12.34 4.16 7.58
C LEU A 169 13.15 4.58 8.81
N ILE A 170 14.43 4.95 8.64
CA ILE A 170 15.28 5.43 9.74
C ILE A 170 14.69 6.70 10.35
N LEU A 171 14.28 7.66 9.54
CA LEU A 171 13.68 8.92 10.01
C LEU A 171 12.35 8.68 10.73
N LEU A 172 11.52 7.77 10.21
CA LEU A 172 10.26 7.39 10.85
C LEU A 172 10.51 6.72 12.21
N VAL A 173 11.49 5.82 12.33
CA VAL A 173 11.82 5.21 13.62
C VAL A 173 12.40 6.24 14.59
N ALA A 174 13.30 7.11 14.12
CA ALA A 174 13.99 8.09 14.97
C ALA A 174 13.09 9.23 15.46
N TYR A 175 12.18 9.72 14.60
CA TYR A 175 11.32 10.87 14.88
C TYR A 175 9.84 10.50 15.08
N GLY A 176 9.50 9.22 14.94
CA GLY A 176 8.15 8.67 15.12
C GLY A 176 7.74 8.38 16.55
N THR A 177 8.62 8.63 17.51
CA THR A 177 8.40 8.40 18.93
C THR A 177 7.98 9.68 19.67
N ALA A 178 7.63 10.75 18.95
CA ALA A 178 7.14 11.97 19.59
C ALA A 178 5.97 11.62 20.52
N PRO A 179 6.07 11.90 21.83
CA PRO A 179 5.00 11.60 22.76
C PRO A 179 3.78 12.44 22.37
N GLY A 180 2.69 11.75 22.03
CA GLY A 180 1.35 12.34 22.02
C GLY A 180 0.88 12.55 23.46
#